data_AF-A0A850LUK6-F1
#
_entry.id   AF-A0A850LUK6-F1
#
_cell.length_a   1.000
_cell.length_b   1.000
_cell.length_c   1.000
_cell.angle_alpha   90.00
_cell.angle_beta   90.00
_cell.angle_gamma   90.00
#
_symmetry.space_group_name_H-M   'P 1'
#
loop_
_entity.id
_entity.type
_entity.pdbx_description
1 polymer ?
#
loop_
_entity_poly.entity_id
_entity_poly.type
_entity_poly.pdbx_seq_one_letter_code
_entity_poly.pdbx_strand_id
1 'polypeptide(L)'
;SQLLKSTGIDFIQYNKDYYISNLPDPYLAKEMIFTRNYLHEGLLVPLNGITQFSHFPTENMLSSQLFKIGYVNNSIPSDKFINSNGTVIGYYEELDKKFPVFLSLDLKRHHTYIIGSTGSGKSVLLQNMIKSDLNNNQGLCVIDPHGDLARAVIGLVPENRMDDVIYFNPADEEYAPCFNILNLGLEKYEACNCLMDVFKAIFTDWSYRQLEIIRFCLLALLEKSGTKIKNILDILLNKKYRENLVAKITDPLVKEWWQGFGRFSKDAGNPISYKINMFCTTPLISSVINQSDNKIDIFDILKNGKILIADLPKGKLGNEYSRLLGTLIVSLFQVAALKREKISEALRKDFTI
;
A
#
# COMPACT_ATOMS: atom_id res chain seq x y z
N SER A 1 8.68 -24.19 30.04
CA SER A 1 9.91 -24.97 30.32
C SER A 1 10.03 -25.42 31.78
N GLN A 2 9.45 -24.72 32.77
CA GLN A 2 9.51 -25.14 34.20
C GLN A 2 8.40 -26.10 34.66
N LEU A 3 7.34 -26.33 33.88
CA LEU A 3 6.27 -27.30 34.23
C LEU A 3 6.58 -28.77 33.84
N LEU A 4 7.74 -29.03 33.22
CA LEU A 4 8.10 -30.35 32.67
C LEU A 4 9.11 -31.13 33.53
N LYS A 5 9.51 -30.60 34.70
CA LYS A 5 10.50 -31.25 35.58
C LYS A 5 9.89 -32.07 36.73
N SER A 6 8.57 -32.04 36.95
CA SER A 6 7.92 -32.75 38.06
C SER A 6 7.41 -34.15 37.71
N THR A 7 7.54 -34.61 36.47
CA THR A 7 7.02 -35.92 36.04
C THR A 7 8.02 -37.07 36.15
N GLY A 8 9.26 -36.84 36.59
CA GLY A 8 10.25 -37.90 36.78
C GLY A 8 10.66 -38.66 35.51
N ILE A 9 10.35 -38.10 34.33
CA ILE A 9 10.76 -38.66 33.04
C ILE A 9 11.93 -37.83 32.53
N ASP A 10 13.14 -38.41 32.63
CA ASP A 10 14.33 -37.87 31.98
C ASP A 10 14.19 -38.04 30.46
N PHE A 11 13.82 -36.97 29.76
CA PHE A 11 14.00 -36.91 28.32
C PHE A 11 15.44 -36.55 27.99
N ILE A 12 16.22 -37.57 27.62
CA ILE A 12 17.49 -37.37 26.91
C ILE A 12 17.16 -36.67 25.58
N GLN A 13 17.65 -35.44 25.44
CA GLN A 13 17.44 -34.59 24.29
C GLN A 13 18.28 -35.11 23.10
N TYR A 14 17.72 -36.00 22.28
CA TYR A 14 18.30 -36.33 20.98
C TYR A 14 17.75 -35.38 19.90
N ASN A 15 18.35 -34.19 19.82
CA ASN A 15 18.39 -33.43 18.58
C ASN A 15 19.47 -34.04 17.69
N LYS A 16 19.09 -34.81 16.67
CA LYS A 16 19.84 -34.97 15.41
C LYS A 16 18.92 -35.54 14.35
N ASP A 17 18.99 -34.92 13.18
CA ASP A 17 18.16 -35.15 12.01
C ASP A 17 18.07 -36.63 11.59
N TYR A 18 16.84 -37.14 11.43
CA TYR A 18 16.59 -38.44 10.80
C TYR A 18 16.52 -38.27 9.28
N TYR A 19 17.67 -38.28 8.62
CA TYR A 19 17.72 -38.59 7.20
C TYR A 19 17.68 -40.11 7.02
N ILE A 20 16.81 -40.58 6.12
CA ILE A 20 16.62 -41.99 5.73
C ILE A 20 17.93 -42.66 5.25
N SER A 21 18.96 -41.87 4.93
CA SER A 21 20.28 -42.32 4.47
C SER A 21 21.15 -43.00 5.54
N ASN A 22 20.78 -42.98 6.82
CA ASN A 22 21.63 -43.50 7.91
C ASN A 22 21.13 -44.80 8.56
N LEU A 23 20.18 -45.51 7.96
CA LEU A 23 19.78 -46.85 8.39
C LEU A 23 20.51 -47.92 7.55
N PRO A 24 21.03 -48.99 8.17
CA PRO A 24 21.88 -49.96 7.47
C PRO A 24 21.12 -50.85 6.46
N ASP A 25 19.78 -50.84 6.45
CA ASP A 25 18.97 -51.53 5.43
C ASP A 25 17.59 -50.85 5.24
N PRO A 26 17.25 -50.34 4.04
CA PRO A 26 15.96 -49.72 3.74
C PRO A 26 14.74 -50.66 3.81
N TYR A 27 14.94 -51.98 3.69
CA TYR A 27 13.83 -52.95 3.75
C TYR A 27 13.32 -53.17 5.17
N LEU A 28 14.23 -53.22 6.16
CA LEU A 28 13.88 -53.37 7.58
C LEU A 28 13.06 -52.18 8.11
N ALA A 29 13.38 -50.96 7.66
CA ALA A 29 12.69 -49.74 8.08
C ALA A 29 11.20 -49.74 7.66
N LYS A 30 10.89 -50.33 6.50
CA LYS A 30 9.53 -50.38 5.96
C LYS A 30 8.66 -51.39 6.72
N GLU A 31 9.21 -52.54 7.09
CA GLU A 31 8.51 -53.56 7.87
C GLU A 31 8.23 -53.11 9.32
N MET A 32 9.16 -52.42 9.97
CA MET A 32 8.99 -51.91 11.35
C MET A 32 7.90 -50.83 11.46
N ILE A 33 7.75 -49.98 10.44
CA ILE A 33 6.70 -48.95 10.39
C ILE A 33 5.32 -49.58 10.20
N PHE A 34 5.20 -50.62 9.36
CA PHE A 34 3.93 -51.29 9.09
C PHE A 34 3.48 -52.24 10.22
N THR A 35 4.42 -52.87 10.91
CA THR A 35 4.11 -53.85 11.98
C THR A 35 4.07 -53.25 13.39
N ARG A 36 4.47 -51.98 13.57
CA ARG A 36 4.54 -51.28 14.87
C ARG A 36 5.31 -52.02 15.96
N ASN A 37 6.24 -52.90 15.58
CA ASN A 37 7.10 -53.58 16.53
C ASN A 37 8.40 -52.78 16.72
N TYR A 38 8.55 -52.19 17.90
CA TYR A 38 9.78 -51.53 18.33
C TYR A 38 10.37 -52.28 19.51
N LEU A 39 11.64 -52.69 19.37
CA LEU A 39 12.41 -53.30 20.45
C LEU A 39 12.89 -52.21 21.40
N HIS A 40 12.11 -51.93 22.45
CA HIS A 40 12.56 -51.76 23.84
C HIS A 40 11.37 -51.52 24.77
N GLU A 41 11.55 -51.92 26.04
CA GLU A 41 10.53 -52.09 27.08
C GLU A 41 9.62 -50.86 27.28
N GLY A 42 8.39 -50.95 26.79
CA GLY A 42 7.31 -50.00 27.04
C GLY A 42 5.97 -50.68 26.80
N LEU A 43 5.05 -50.57 27.76
CA LEU A 43 3.74 -51.23 27.71
C LEU A 43 2.90 -50.60 26.58
N LEU A 44 2.51 -51.39 25.57
CA LEU A 44 1.58 -50.96 24.53
C LEU A 44 0.15 -51.02 25.07
N VAL A 45 -0.41 -49.87 25.43
CA VAL A 45 -1.80 -49.74 25.88
C VAL A 45 -2.65 -49.21 24.72
N PRO A 46 -3.75 -49.88 24.33
CA PRO A 46 -4.68 -49.34 23.34
C PRO A 46 -5.33 -48.04 23.84
N LEU A 47 -5.76 -47.17 22.93
CA LEU A 47 -6.33 -45.84 23.27
C LEU A 47 -7.42 -45.92 24.35
N ASN A 48 -8.28 -46.95 24.28
CA ASN A 48 -9.34 -47.20 25.26
C ASN A 48 -8.80 -47.60 26.65
N GLY A 49 -7.64 -48.26 26.71
CA GLY A 49 -6.96 -48.56 27.97
C GLY A 49 -6.32 -47.32 28.58
N ILE A 50 -5.75 -46.42 27.76
CA ILE A 50 -5.18 -45.15 28.23
C ILE A 50 -6.27 -44.26 28.87
N THR A 51 -7.47 -44.24 28.29
CA THR A 51 -8.61 -43.47 28.83
C THR A 51 -9.15 -44.00 30.17
N GLN A 52 -8.81 -45.23 30.58
CA GLN A 52 -9.16 -45.76 31.90
C GLN A 52 -8.17 -45.36 32.99
N PHE A 53 -6.92 -45.05 32.63
CA PHE A 53 -5.89 -44.61 33.59
C PHE A 53 -5.87 -43.09 33.79
N SER A 54 -6.49 -42.33 32.89
CA SER A 54 -6.60 -40.87 32.97
C SER A 54 -8.04 -40.42 33.08
N HIS A 55 -8.47 -40.07 34.30
CA HIS A 55 -9.71 -39.33 34.50
C HIS A 55 -9.45 -37.85 34.24
N PHE A 56 -10.06 -37.30 33.19
CA PHE A 56 -10.03 -35.86 32.97
C PHE A 56 -10.78 -35.13 34.09
N PRO A 57 -10.27 -34.00 34.58
CA PRO A 57 -10.94 -33.23 35.62
C PRO A 57 -12.32 -32.79 35.14
N THR A 58 -13.36 -33.09 35.92
CA THR A 58 -14.72 -32.58 35.71
C THR A 58 -14.78 -31.08 35.97
N GLU A 59 -15.79 -30.36 35.45
CA GLU A 59 -15.93 -28.90 35.61
C GLU A 59 -15.86 -28.41 37.07
N ASN A 60 -16.21 -29.26 38.03
CA ASN A 60 -16.23 -28.95 39.46
C ASN A 60 -14.87 -29.18 40.17
N MET A 61 -13.83 -29.61 39.46
CA MET A 61 -12.54 -29.94 40.05
C MET A 61 -11.62 -28.72 40.07
N LEU A 62 -11.47 -28.08 41.24
CA LEU A 62 -10.61 -26.92 41.45
C LEU A 62 -9.23 -27.38 41.95
N SER A 63 -8.19 -27.17 41.15
CA SER A 63 -6.79 -27.43 41.50
C SER A 63 -5.95 -26.21 41.18
N SER A 64 -5.08 -25.80 42.12
CA SER A 64 -4.16 -24.67 41.97
C SER A 64 -3.03 -24.92 40.96
N GLN A 65 -2.83 -26.17 40.52
CA GLN A 65 -1.79 -26.56 39.56
C GLN A 65 -2.34 -26.82 38.14
N LEU A 66 -3.67 -26.91 37.99
CA LEU A 66 -4.32 -27.01 36.69
C LEU A 66 -4.65 -25.59 36.21
N PHE A 67 -3.80 -25.04 35.35
CA PHE A 67 -4.21 -23.91 34.52
C PHE A 67 -5.22 -24.45 33.51
N LYS A 68 -6.47 -23.97 33.53
CA LYS A 68 -7.31 -24.01 32.34
C LYS A 68 -6.46 -23.34 31.25
N ILE A 69 -6.00 -24.11 30.27
CA ILE A 69 -5.66 -23.52 28.97
C ILE A 69 -6.96 -22.85 28.60
N GLY A 70 -7.00 -21.52 28.74
CA GLY A 70 -8.18 -20.77 28.38
C GLY A 70 -8.54 -21.28 27.00
N TYR A 71 -9.76 -21.80 26.85
CA TYR A 71 -10.43 -21.57 25.58
C TYR A 71 -10.14 -20.09 25.33
N VAL A 72 -9.36 -19.80 24.29
CA VAL A 72 -9.46 -18.47 23.72
C VAL A 72 -10.94 -18.39 23.47
N ASN A 73 -11.64 -17.60 24.29
CA ASN A 73 -12.98 -17.18 23.95
C ASN A 73 -12.75 -16.47 22.63
N ASN A 74 -12.83 -17.23 21.53
CA ASN A 74 -13.12 -16.68 20.23
C ASN A 74 -14.56 -16.22 20.38
N SER A 75 -14.74 -15.13 21.14
CA SER A 75 -16.00 -14.44 21.26
C SER A 75 -16.40 -14.22 19.83
N ILE A 76 -17.58 -14.73 19.48
CA ILE A 76 -18.20 -14.54 18.18
C ILE A 76 -17.94 -13.07 17.82
N PRO A 77 -17.25 -12.79 16.68
CA PRO A 77 -17.06 -11.42 16.24
C PRO A 77 -18.39 -10.70 16.33
N SER A 78 -18.41 -9.48 16.86
CA SER A 78 -19.69 -8.79 17.11
C SER A 78 -20.56 -8.79 15.85
N ASP A 79 -21.89 -8.80 16.01
CA ASP A 79 -22.83 -8.92 14.88
C ASP A 79 -22.53 -7.95 13.73
N LYS A 80 -21.94 -6.79 14.04
CA LYS A 80 -21.48 -5.79 13.06
C LYS A 80 -20.48 -6.33 12.03
N PHE A 81 -19.69 -7.35 12.37
CA PHE A 81 -18.69 -7.96 11.48
C PHE A 81 -19.19 -9.23 10.79
N ILE A 82 -20.25 -9.89 11.29
CA ILE A 82 -20.74 -11.16 10.71
C ILE A 82 -21.99 -10.94 9.85
N ASN A 83 -22.89 -10.06 10.29
CA ASN A 83 -24.14 -9.74 9.61
C ASN A 83 -24.06 -8.39 8.89
N SER A 84 -22.96 -8.14 8.18
CA SER A 84 -22.80 -6.92 7.38
C SER A 84 -22.36 -7.23 5.95
N ASN A 85 -22.50 -6.23 5.09
CA ASN A 85 -21.95 -6.26 3.74
C ASN A 85 -20.68 -5.41 3.71
N GLY A 86 -19.70 -5.80 2.92
CA GLY A 86 -18.46 -5.06 2.76
C GLY A 86 -17.32 -5.93 2.30
N THR A 87 -16.13 -5.56 2.76
CA THR A 87 -14.88 -6.24 2.42
C THR A 87 -14.71 -7.46 3.31
N VAL A 88 -14.62 -8.65 2.73
CA VAL A 88 -14.32 -9.87 3.48
C VAL A 88 -12.87 -9.82 3.97
N ILE A 89 -12.67 -9.92 5.28
CA ILE A 89 -11.34 -9.93 5.92
C ILE A 89 -10.93 -11.33 6.39
N GLY A 90 -11.88 -12.26 6.49
CA GLY A 90 -11.62 -13.62 6.94
C GLY A 90 -12.90 -14.42 7.13
N TYR A 91 -12.76 -15.59 7.76
CA TYR A 91 -13.88 -16.46 8.11
C TYR A 91 -13.79 -16.85 9.58
N TYR A 92 -14.93 -16.82 10.26
CA TYR A 92 -15.13 -17.39 11.59
C TYR A 92 -15.70 -18.80 11.43
N GLU A 93 -15.17 -19.77 12.17
CA GLU A 93 -15.59 -21.17 12.07
C GLU A 93 -16.14 -21.66 13.40
N GLU A 94 -17.36 -22.22 13.38
CA GLU A 94 -18.03 -22.82 14.54
C GLU A 94 -18.80 -24.07 14.09
N LEU A 95 -18.52 -25.22 14.73
CA LEU A 95 -19.27 -26.48 14.52
C LEU A 95 -19.50 -26.81 13.03
N ASP A 96 -18.42 -26.81 12.25
CA ASP A 96 -18.37 -27.05 10.79
C ASP A 96 -19.08 -25.99 9.91
N LYS A 97 -19.56 -24.89 10.48
CA LYS A 97 -20.07 -23.73 9.74
C LYS A 97 -19.00 -22.66 9.61
N LYS A 98 -18.87 -22.11 8.41
CA LYS A 98 -17.98 -20.96 8.12
C LYS A 98 -18.81 -19.72 7.87
N PHE A 99 -18.52 -18.66 8.63
CA PHE A 99 -19.17 -17.37 8.52
C PHE A 99 -18.15 -16.34 8.02
N PRO A 100 -18.42 -15.64 6.90
CA PRO A 100 -17.55 -14.56 6.47
C PRO A 100 -17.54 -13.44 7.51
N VAL A 101 -16.37 -12.87 7.74
CA VAL A 101 -16.16 -11.69 8.59
C VAL A 101 -15.90 -10.50 7.67
N PHE A 102 -16.71 -9.45 7.80
CA PHE A 102 -16.72 -8.28 6.95
C PHE A 102 -16.23 -7.05 7.68
N LEU A 103 -15.48 -6.23 6.95
CA LEU A 103 -15.27 -4.84 7.27
C LEU A 103 -16.25 -4.01 6.42
N SER A 104 -17.26 -3.43 7.09
CA SER A 104 -18.26 -2.61 6.40
C SER A 104 -17.64 -1.32 5.83
N LEU A 105 -18.30 -0.75 4.81
CA LEU A 105 -17.86 0.52 4.21
C LEU A 105 -17.75 1.66 5.24
N ASP A 106 -18.72 1.75 6.16
CA ASP A 106 -18.69 2.75 7.23
C ASP A 106 -17.46 2.60 8.13
N LEU A 107 -17.06 1.36 8.44
CA LEU A 107 -15.83 1.12 9.19
C LEU A 107 -14.58 1.48 8.37
N LYS A 108 -14.55 1.16 7.07
CA LYS A 108 -13.43 1.52 6.18
C LYS A 108 -13.22 3.02 6.05
N ARG A 109 -14.29 3.82 6.10
CA ARG A 109 -14.21 5.29 6.08
C ARG A 109 -13.44 5.87 7.27
N HIS A 110 -13.30 5.13 8.37
CA HIS A 110 -12.47 5.49 9.52
C HIS A 110 -11.01 5.04 9.42
N HIS A 111 -10.58 4.59 8.23
CA HIS A 111 -9.27 4.00 7.96
C HIS A 111 -9.04 2.68 8.68
N THR A 112 -8.09 1.89 8.19
CA THR A 112 -7.76 0.58 8.77
C THR A 112 -6.25 0.47 8.90
N TYR A 113 -5.80 0.12 10.11
CA TYR A 113 -4.39 -0.08 10.40
C TYR A 113 -4.11 -1.56 10.66
N ILE A 114 -3.28 -2.16 9.80
CA ILE A 114 -2.95 -3.59 9.86
C ILE A 114 -1.51 -3.75 10.33
N ILE A 115 -1.32 -4.40 11.48
CA ILE A 115 -0.02 -4.66 12.08
C ILE A 115 0.29 -6.15 12.01
N GLY A 116 1.50 -6.49 11.60
CA GLY A 116 1.98 -7.87 11.58
C GLY A 116 3.46 -7.95 11.22
N SER A 117 4.18 -8.87 11.87
CA SER A 117 5.58 -9.19 11.53
C SER A 117 5.68 -9.79 10.13
N THR A 118 6.88 -9.82 9.56
CA THR A 118 7.11 -10.52 8.29
C THR A 118 6.69 -11.99 8.42
N GLY A 119 5.96 -12.51 7.43
CA GLY A 119 5.44 -13.87 7.45
C GLY A 119 4.13 -14.08 8.23
N SER A 120 3.60 -13.07 8.92
CA SER A 120 2.33 -13.17 9.68
C SER A 120 1.06 -13.21 8.82
N GLY A 121 1.17 -13.13 7.49
CA GLY A 121 0.03 -13.14 6.58
C GLY A 121 -0.53 -11.76 6.20
N LYS A 122 0.10 -10.65 6.60
CA LYS A 122 -0.34 -9.28 6.25
C LYS A 122 -0.62 -9.08 4.75
N SER A 123 0.29 -9.52 3.88
CA SER A 123 0.12 -9.37 2.43
C SER A 123 -1.04 -10.23 1.91
N VAL A 124 -1.25 -11.41 2.49
CA VAL A 124 -2.37 -12.29 2.15
C VAL A 124 -3.70 -11.66 2.57
N LEU A 125 -3.76 -11.06 3.76
CA LEU A 125 -4.93 -10.30 4.22
C LEU A 125 -5.25 -9.15 3.26
N LEU A 126 -4.26 -8.33 2.90
CA LEU A 126 -4.45 -7.24 1.93
C LEU A 126 -4.94 -7.74 0.58
N GLN A 127 -4.37 -8.82 0.05
CA GLN A 127 -4.82 -9.43 -1.21
C GLN A 127 -6.28 -9.89 -1.14
N ASN A 128 -6.69 -10.52 -0.04
CA ASN A 128 -8.08 -10.95 0.16
C ASN A 128 -9.04 -9.76 0.24
N MET A 129 -8.65 -8.70 0.97
CA MET A 129 -9.42 -7.46 1.04
C MET A 129 -9.58 -6.81 -0.34
N ILE A 130 -8.48 -6.66 -1.07
CA ILE A 130 -8.46 -6.10 -2.42
C ILE A 130 -9.32 -6.94 -3.37
N LYS A 131 -9.18 -8.27 -3.35
CA LYS A 131 -10.02 -9.17 -4.15
C LYS A 131 -11.50 -8.98 -3.83
N SER A 132 -11.85 -8.89 -2.55
CA SER A 132 -13.23 -8.65 -2.13
C SER A 132 -13.75 -7.30 -2.64
N ASP A 133 -12.94 -6.24 -2.59
CA ASP A 133 -13.31 -4.91 -3.08
C ASP A 133 -13.49 -4.89 -4.60
N LEU A 134 -12.59 -5.52 -5.34
CA LEU A 134 -12.66 -5.65 -6.80
C LEU A 134 -13.95 -6.38 -7.23
N ASN A 135 -14.27 -7.51 -6.57
CA ASN A 135 -15.49 -8.27 -6.83
C ASN A 135 -16.76 -7.50 -6.48
N ASN A 136 -16.69 -6.58 -5.51
CA ASN A 136 -17.78 -5.69 -5.12
C ASN A 136 -17.87 -4.43 -5.99
N ASN A 137 -17.15 -4.37 -7.13
CA ASN A 137 -17.07 -3.21 -8.02
C ASN A 137 -16.62 -1.91 -7.33
N GLN A 138 -15.79 -2.02 -6.28
CA GLN A 138 -15.21 -0.84 -5.63
C GLN A 138 -14.01 -0.32 -6.41
N GLY A 139 -13.78 0.98 -6.33
CA GLY A 139 -12.56 1.61 -6.82
C GLY A 139 -11.48 1.57 -5.75
N LEU A 140 -10.23 1.39 -6.17
CA LEU A 140 -9.11 1.36 -5.25
C LEU A 140 -7.80 1.81 -5.89
N CYS A 141 -6.88 2.25 -5.04
CA CYS A 141 -5.49 2.44 -5.35
C CYS A 141 -4.67 1.45 -4.53
N VAL A 142 -3.64 0.85 -5.11
CA VAL A 142 -2.61 0.07 -4.39
C VAL A 142 -1.29 0.77 -4.60
N ILE A 143 -0.60 1.11 -3.52
CA ILE A 143 0.76 1.68 -3.58
C ILE A 143 1.72 0.69 -2.96
N ASP A 144 2.55 0.06 -3.79
CA ASP A 144 3.46 -0.98 -3.35
C ASP A 144 4.93 -0.65 -3.66
N PRO A 145 5.76 -0.34 -2.64
CA PRO A 145 7.18 -0.08 -2.84
C PRO A 145 8.03 -1.34 -3.08
N HIS A 146 7.47 -2.54 -2.91
CA HIS A 146 8.16 -3.83 -3.12
C HIS A 146 7.75 -4.49 -4.44
N GLY A 147 6.54 -4.20 -4.91
CA GLY A 147 5.96 -4.63 -6.18
C GLY A 147 5.31 -6.00 -6.16
N ASP A 148 5.53 -6.81 -5.11
CA ASP A 148 4.95 -8.15 -5.01
C ASP A 148 3.42 -8.14 -4.84
N LEU A 149 2.91 -7.19 -4.05
CA LEU A 149 1.47 -6.98 -3.89
C LEU A 149 0.88 -6.41 -5.18
N ALA A 150 1.53 -5.41 -5.80
CA ALA A 150 1.06 -4.82 -7.05
C ALA A 150 0.89 -5.88 -8.14
N ARG A 151 1.91 -6.72 -8.36
CA ARG A 151 1.87 -7.82 -9.34
C ARG A 151 0.79 -8.86 -9.01
N ALA A 152 0.63 -9.22 -7.74
CA ALA A 152 -0.42 -10.14 -7.32
C ALA A 152 -1.82 -9.57 -7.62
N VAL A 153 -2.05 -8.28 -7.34
CA VAL A 153 -3.35 -7.62 -7.51
C VAL A 153 -3.80 -7.57 -8.97
N ILE A 154 -2.88 -7.42 -9.93
CA ILE A 154 -3.22 -7.48 -11.36
C ILE A 154 -3.95 -8.79 -11.68
N GLY A 155 -3.46 -9.92 -11.14
CA GLY A 155 -4.09 -11.24 -11.33
C GLY A 155 -5.40 -11.43 -10.56
N LEU A 156 -5.79 -10.49 -9.70
CA LEU A 156 -7.05 -10.51 -8.93
C LEU A 156 -8.15 -9.68 -9.59
N VAL A 157 -7.83 -8.87 -10.62
CA VAL A 157 -8.81 -8.02 -11.29
C VAL A 157 -9.82 -8.87 -12.08
N PRO A 158 -11.13 -8.71 -11.85
CA PRO A 158 -12.17 -9.35 -12.66
C PRO A 158 -12.11 -8.92 -14.14
N GLU A 159 -12.40 -9.84 -15.06
CA GLU A 159 -12.37 -9.56 -16.51
C GLU A 159 -13.20 -8.34 -16.90
N ASN A 160 -14.38 -8.17 -16.30
CA ASN A 160 -15.29 -7.04 -16.56
C ASN A 160 -14.78 -5.68 -16.03
N ARG A 161 -13.64 -5.65 -15.33
CA ARG A 161 -13.00 -4.45 -14.79
C ARG A 161 -11.63 -4.18 -15.39
N MET A 162 -11.15 -5.00 -16.34
CA MET A 162 -9.80 -4.85 -16.91
C MET A 162 -9.59 -3.48 -17.57
N ASP A 163 -10.62 -2.94 -18.22
CA ASP A 163 -10.57 -1.60 -18.86
C ASP A 163 -10.49 -0.44 -17.85
N ASP A 164 -10.79 -0.71 -16.57
CA ASP A 164 -10.68 0.28 -15.49
C ASP A 164 -9.29 0.28 -14.82
N VAL A 165 -8.37 -0.60 -15.23
CA VAL A 165 -7.07 -0.75 -14.60
C VAL A 165 -6.05 0.20 -15.20
N ILE A 166 -5.45 1.01 -14.33
CA ILE A 166 -4.24 1.76 -14.61
C ILE A 166 -3.09 1.11 -13.85
N TYR A 167 -2.14 0.52 -14.58
CA TYR A 167 -0.90 0.03 -14.01
C TYR A 167 0.19 1.10 -14.12
N PHE A 168 0.63 1.62 -12.98
CA PHE A 168 1.64 2.66 -12.89
C PHE A 168 2.97 2.07 -12.43
N ASN A 169 3.86 1.81 -13.38
CA ASN A 169 5.21 1.33 -13.10
C ASN A 169 6.27 2.21 -13.76
N PRO A 170 6.88 3.16 -13.01
CA PRO A 170 7.94 4.03 -13.51
C PRO A 170 9.25 3.31 -13.89
N ALA A 171 9.41 2.06 -13.48
CA ALA A 171 10.55 1.23 -13.83
C ALA A 171 10.31 0.35 -15.09
N ASP A 172 9.15 0.49 -15.72
CA ASP A 172 8.84 -0.10 -17.02
C ASP A 172 9.27 0.87 -18.12
N GLU A 173 10.38 0.56 -18.81
CA GLU A 173 10.92 1.43 -19.86
C GLU A 173 10.11 1.38 -21.16
N GLU A 174 9.38 0.30 -21.40
CA GLU A 174 8.56 0.12 -22.61
C GLU A 174 7.21 0.83 -22.47
N TYR A 175 6.60 0.75 -21.29
CA TYR A 175 5.25 1.25 -21.02
C TYR A 175 5.19 2.31 -19.92
N ALA A 176 6.26 3.10 -19.75
CA ALA A 176 6.35 4.15 -18.75
C ALA A 176 5.09 5.04 -18.74
N PRO A 177 4.36 5.14 -17.61
CA PRO A 177 3.15 5.93 -17.54
C PRO A 177 3.47 7.42 -17.69
N CYS A 178 2.84 8.11 -18.64
CA CYS A 178 3.04 9.55 -18.80
C CYS A 178 2.15 10.30 -17.80
N PHE A 179 2.77 11.09 -16.93
CA PHE A 179 2.08 11.88 -15.92
C PHE A 179 2.68 13.29 -15.72
N ASN A 180 2.16 14.26 -16.46
CA ASN A 180 2.39 15.68 -16.27
C ASN A 180 1.56 16.27 -15.10
N ILE A 181 2.22 16.55 -13.98
CA ILE A 181 1.59 17.22 -12.84
C ILE A 181 1.10 18.65 -13.14
N LEU A 182 1.57 19.31 -14.21
CA LEU A 182 1.08 20.62 -14.61
C LEU A 182 -0.21 20.55 -15.45
N ASN A 183 -0.64 19.35 -15.86
CA ASN A 183 -1.83 19.15 -16.71
C ASN A 183 -2.95 18.39 -15.97
N LEU A 184 -3.34 18.84 -14.78
CA LEU A 184 -4.32 18.12 -13.93
C LEU A 184 -5.78 18.19 -14.44
N GLY A 185 -6.06 18.81 -15.59
CA GLY A 185 -7.42 19.06 -16.05
C GLY A 185 -8.21 20.03 -15.17
N LEU A 186 -7.51 20.88 -14.42
CA LEU A 186 -8.07 21.84 -13.48
C LEU A 186 -7.90 23.28 -13.97
N GLU A 187 -8.77 24.17 -13.49
CA GLU A 187 -8.61 25.61 -13.67
C GLU A 187 -7.29 26.12 -13.07
N LYS A 188 -6.71 27.17 -13.68
CA LYS A 188 -5.33 27.65 -13.42
C LYS A 188 -5.01 27.81 -11.93
N TYR A 189 -5.81 28.58 -11.19
CA TYR A 189 -5.54 28.87 -9.78
C TYR A 189 -5.75 27.64 -8.89
N GLU A 190 -6.68 26.77 -9.28
CA GLU A 190 -6.99 25.53 -8.58
C GLU A 190 -5.86 24.51 -8.77
N ALA A 191 -5.35 24.37 -9.99
CA ALA A 191 -4.15 23.59 -10.29
C ALA A 191 -2.95 24.11 -9.51
N CYS A 192 -2.76 25.44 -9.46
CA CYS A 192 -1.67 26.06 -8.72
C CYS A 192 -1.74 25.72 -7.23
N ASN A 193 -2.90 25.90 -6.57
CA ASN A 193 -3.04 25.57 -5.15
C ASN A 193 -2.83 24.07 -4.88
N CYS A 194 -3.40 23.20 -5.71
CA CYS A 194 -3.18 21.75 -5.64
C CYS A 194 -1.68 21.40 -5.70
N LEU A 195 -0.95 21.98 -6.65
CA LEU A 195 0.47 21.73 -6.83
C LEU A 195 1.31 22.30 -5.68
N MET A 196 0.91 23.44 -5.11
CA MET A 196 1.53 23.97 -3.91
C MET A 196 1.39 23.01 -2.72
N ASP A 197 0.22 22.40 -2.54
CA ASP A 197 -0.02 21.44 -1.45
C ASP A 197 0.77 20.15 -1.67
N VAL A 198 0.79 19.64 -2.91
CA VAL A 198 1.62 18.49 -3.30
C VAL A 198 3.11 18.76 -3.05
N PHE A 199 3.63 19.91 -3.47
CA PHE A 199 5.05 20.25 -3.24
C PHE A 199 5.41 20.42 -1.77
N LYS A 200 4.48 20.90 -0.94
CA LYS A 200 4.68 20.96 0.52
C LYS A 200 4.61 19.59 1.19
N ALA A 201 3.82 18.66 0.65
CA ALA A 201 3.77 17.28 1.14
C ALA A 201 5.06 16.51 0.78
N ILE A 202 5.64 16.78 -0.40
CA ILE A 202 6.88 16.14 -0.85
C ILE A 202 8.10 16.74 -0.13
N PHE A 203 8.18 18.07 -0.02
CA PHE A 203 9.31 18.77 0.60
C PHE A 203 8.83 19.61 1.79
N THR A 204 9.45 19.41 2.96
CA THR A 204 9.04 20.06 4.20
C THR A 204 9.80 21.35 4.51
N ASP A 205 10.92 21.58 3.83
CA ASP A 205 11.92 22.62 4.07
C ASP A 205 11.77 23.83 3.12
N TRP A 206 10.54 24.29 2.91
CA TRP A 206 10.28 25.48 2.09
C TRP A 206 10.40 26.77 2.91
N SER A 207 11.16 27.75 2.40
CA SER A 207 11.10 29.12 2.92
C SER A 207 9.92 29.90 2.32
N TYR A 208 9.44 30.94 3.01
CA TYR A 208 8.37 31.81 2.51
C TYR A 208 8.69 32.35 1.10
N ARG A 209 9.93 32.79 0.89
CA ARG A 209 10.42 33.28 -0.40
C ARG A 209 10.41 32.21 -1.49
N GLN A 210 10.79 30.97 -1.16
CA GLN A 210 10.74 29.89 -2.14
C GLN A 210 9.28 29.55 -2.52
N LEU A 211 8.36 29.55 -1.54
CA LEU A 211 6.93 29.32 -1.77
C LEU A 211 6.30 30.40 -2.65
N GLU A 212 6.70 31.65 -2.47
CA GLU A 212 6.27 32.76 -3.33
C GLU A 212 6.76 32.54 -4.77
N ILE A 213 8.07 32.31 -4.95
CA ILE A 213 8.66 32.15 -6.27
C ILE A 213 8.06 30.95 -7.02
N ILE A 214 7.92 29.78 -6.37
CA ILE A 214 7.35 28.60 -7.02
C ILE A 214 5.87 28.81 -7.37
N ARG A 215 5.09 29.52 -6.54
CA ARG A 215 3.70 29.88 -6.86
C ARG A 215 3.63 30.69 -8.15
N PHE A 216 4.45 31.73 -8.32
CA PHE A 216 4.46 32.52 -9.55
C PHE A 216 5.05 31.79 -10.76
N CYS A 217 5.93 30.81 -10.56
CA CYS A 217 6.33 29.87 -11.62
C CYS A 217 5.15 29.05 -12.09
N LEU A 218 4.40 28.44 -11.16
CA LEU A 218 3.23 27.64 -11.47
C LEU A 218 2.15 28.47 -12.17
N LEU A 219 1.82 29.65 -11.65
CA LEU A 219 0.82 30.54 -12.27
C LEU A 219 1.20 30.93 -13.70
N ALA A 220 2.48 31.22 -13.97
CA ALA A 220 2.94 31.54 -15.32
C ALA A 220 2.88 30.33 -16.27
N LEU A 221 3.26 29.14 -15.80
CA LEU A 221 3.33 27.93 -16.61
C LEU A 221 1.94 27.33 -16.89
N LEU A 222 1.01 27.45 -15.94
CA LEU A 222 -0.35 26.92 -16.06
C LEU A 222 -1.23 27.74 -17.02
N GLU A 223 -0.83 28.95 -17.42
CA GLU A 223 -1.54 29.69 -18.49
C GLU A 223 -1.32 29.09 -19.89
N LYS A 224 -0.29 28.25 -20.05
CA LYS A 224 0.05 27.65 -21.33
C LYS A 224 -0.11 26.14 -21.28
N SER A 225 -0.84 25.60 -22.26
CA SER A 225 -0.95 24.16 -22.44
C SER A 225 0.40 23.52 -22.80
N GLY A 226 0.60 22.29 -22.34
CA GLY A 226 1.79 21.48 -22.67
C GLY A 226 3.08 21.90 -21.97
N THR A 227 3.00 22.77 -20.95
CA THR A 227 4.14 23.01 -20.06
C THR A 227 4.43 21.76 -19.22
N LYS A 228 5.71 21.57 -18.92
CA LYS A 228 6.24 20.43 -18.19
C LYS A 228 6.91 20.90 -16.91
N ILE A 229 7.12 19.98 -15.96
CA ILE A 229 7.77 20.32 -14.68
C ILE A 229 9.16 20.94 -14.87
N LYS A 230 9.93 20.50 -15.89
CA LYS A 230 11.23 21.09 -16.24
C LYS A 230 11.15 22.58 -16.59
N ASN A 231 10.01 23.06 -17.10
CA ASN A 231 9.86 24.48 -17.45
C ASN A 231 9.90 25.41 -16.23
N ILE A 232 9.76 24.87 -15.01
CA ILE A 232 10.04 25.63 -13.77
C ILE A 232 11.53 26.00 -13.70
N LEU A 233 12.43 25.10 -14.11
CA LEU A 233 13.85 25.41 -14.21
C LEU A 233 14.11 26.44 -15.32
N ASP A 234 13.44 26.30 -16.46
CA ASP A 234 13.61 27.20 -17.59
C ASP A 234 13.20 28.64 -17.23
N ILE A 235 12.06 28.84 -16.58
CA ILE A 235 11.60 30.19 -16.19
C ILE A 235 12.47 30.82 -15.08
N LEU A 236 13.05 30.00 -14.20
CA LEU A 236 13.92 30.48 -13.11
C LEU A 236 15.32 30.84 -13.62
N LEU A 237 15.93 29.96 -14.41
CA LEU A 237 17.36 30.00 -14.73
C LEU A 237 17.65 30.58 -16.12
N ASN A 238 16.72 30.47 -17.07
CA ASN A 238 16.90 30.97 -18.44
C ASN A 238 16.16 32.31 -18.65
N LYS A 239 16.91 33.41 -18.60
CA LYS A 239 16.38 34.77 -18.79
C LYS A 239 15.62 34.93 -20.11
N LYS A 240 16.14 34.40 -21.22
CA LYS A 240 15.51 34.51 -22.55
C LYS A 240 14.18 33.75 -22.59
N TYR A 241 14.14 32.54 -22.01
CA TYR A 241 12.90 31.77 -21.91
C TYR A 241 11.86 32.51 -21.07
N ARG A 242 12.27 33.03 -19.90
CA ARG A 242 11.41 33.81 -19.02
C ARG A 242 10.81 35.02 -19.71
N GLU A 243 11.61 35.84 -20.38
CA GLU A 243 11.14 37.04 -21.08
C GLU A 243 10.10 36.69 -22.17
N ASN A 244 10.37 35.64 -22.95
CA ASN A 244 9.46 35.16 -23.98
C ASN A 244 8.14 34.62 -23.42
N LEU A 245 8.18 33.95 -22.27
CA LEU A 245 6.98 33.43 -21.61
C LEU A 245 6.17 34.57 -20.98
N VAL A 246 6.81 35.46 -20.22
CA VAL A 246 6.18 36.59 -19.53
C VAL A 246 5.52 37.56 -20.51
N ALA A 247 6.08 37.73 -21.71
CA ALA A 247 5.45 38.52 -22.77
C ALA A 247 4.06 38.00 -23.19
N LYS A 248 3.79 36.70 -23.01
CA LYS A 248 2.54 36.02 -23.41
C LYS A 248 1.56 35.83 -22.25
N ILE A 249 1.96 36.17 -21.01
CA ILE A 249 1.10 36.06 -19.83
C ILE A 249 -0.01 37.11 -19.91
N THR A 250 -1.22 36.63 -19.65
CA THR A 250 -2.46 37.42 -19.67
C THR A 250 -2.79 38.01 -18.31
N ASP A 251 -2.46 37.32 -17.22
CA ASP A 251 -2.70 37.76 -15.85
C ASP A 251 -1.79 38.94 -15.48
N PRO A 252 -2.34 40.15 -15.22
CA PRO A 252 -1.55 41.34 -14.92
C PRO A 252 -0.70 41.18 -13.66
N LEU A 253 -1.20 40.49 -12.63
CA LEU A 253 -0.49 40.32 -11.35
C LEU A 253 0.72 39.42 -11.52
N VAL A 254 0.57 38.33 -12.26
CA VAL A 254 1.67 37.40 -12.56
C VAL A 254 2.72 38.12 -13.42
N LYS A 255 2.28 38.90 -14.40
CA LYS A 255 3.17 39.67 -15.27
C LYS A 255 3.97 40.73 -14.49
N GLU A 256 3.31 41.50 -13.64
CA GLU A 256 3.93 42.52 -12.79
C GLU A 256 4.97 41.89 -11.85
N TRP A 257 4.62 40.78 -11.20
CA TRP A 257 5.55 40.07 -10.32
C TRP A 257 6.81 39.62 -11.07
N TRP A 258 6.66 39.05 -12.27
CA TRP A 258 7.79 38.62 -13.10
C TRP A 258 8.64 39.79 -13.64
N GLN A 259 8.05 40.96 -13.88
CA GLN A 259 8.81 42.18 -14.19
C GLN A 259 9.66 42.63 -12.98
N GLY A 260 9.14 42.46 -11.77
CA GLY A 260 9.87 42.69 -10.52
C GLY A 260 10.92 41.63 -10.19
N PHE A 261 10.92 40.47 -10.86
CA PHE A 261 11.79 39.33 -10.52
C PHE A 261 13.29 39.66 -10.57
N GLY A 262 13.70 40.65 -11.39
CA GLY A 262 15.08 41.11 -11.46
C GLY A 262 15.63 41.70 -10.13
N ARG A 263 14.76 42.03 -9.17
CA ARG A 263 15.13 42.49 -7.82
C ARG A 263 15.63 41.35 -6.92
N PHE A 264 15.29 40.11 -7.25
CA PHE A 264 15.82 38.95 -6.54
C PHE A 264 17.31 38.75 -6.90
N SER A 265 18.06 38.11 -5.99
CA SER A 265 19.42 37.68 -6.30
C SER A 265 19.42 36.74 -7.51
N LYS A 266 20.51 36.74 -8.30
CA LYS A 266 20.65 35.85 -9.47
C LYS A 266 20.44 34.37 -9.10
N ASP A 267 20.80 34.01 -7.87
CA ASP A 267 20.71 32.65 -7.33
C ASP A 267 19.39 32.33 -6.61
N ALA A 268 18.40 33.23 -6.64
CA ALA A 268 17.14 33.04 -5.91
C ALA A 268 16.36 31.78 -6.34
N GLY A 269 16.58 31.32 -7.59
CA GLY A 269 15.98 30.09 -8.11
C GLY A 269 16.73 28.80 -7.75
N ASN A 270 17.99 28.87 -7.28
CA ASN A 270 18.83 27.68 -7.08
C ASN A 270 18.25 26.71 -6.03
N PRO A 271 17.75 27.16 -4.86
CA PRO A 271 17.15 26.26 -3.88
C PRO A 271 15.93 25.51 -4.40
N ILE A 272 15.12 26.17 -5.23
CA ILE A 272 13.93 25.57 -5.86
C ILE A 272 14.38 24.58 -6.94
N SER A 273 15.44 24.92 -7.68
CA SER A 273 15.97 24.09 -8.75
C SER A 273 16.42 22.72 -8.24
N TYR A 274 17.02 22.63 -7.04
CA TYR A 274 17.37 21.33 -6.45
C TYR A 274 16.15 20.43 -6.22
N LYS A 275 15.05 20.99 -5.72
CA LYS A 275 13.79 20.25 -5.50
C LYS A 275 13.18 19.79 -6.82
N ILE A 276 13.17 20.67 -7.83
CA ILE A 276 12.61 20.35 -9.15
C ILE A 276 13.50 19.36 -9.93
N ASN A 277 14.81 19.42 -9.74
CA ASN A 277 15.75 18.49 -10.37
C ASN A 277 15.44 17.04 -9.98
N MET A 278 14.93 16.76 -8.78
CA MET A 278 14.52 15.40 -8.40
C MET A 278 13.44 14.79 -9.31
N PHE A 279 12.70 15.59 -10.07
CA PHE A 279 11.74 15.07 -11.05
C PHE A 279 12.34 14.91 -12.46
N CYS A 280 13.57 15.37 -12.65
CA CYS A 280 14.21 15.47 -13.96
C CYS A 280 15.56 14.71 -14.05
N THR A 281 16.12 14.26 -12.92
CA THR A 281 17.50 13.77 -12.80
C THR A 281 17.75 12.39 -13.38
N THR A 282 16.76 11.50 -13.32
CA THR A 282 16.91 10.14 -13.87
C THR A 282 16.04 9.96 -15.11
N PRO A 283 16.50 9.21 -16.13
CA PRO A 283 15.70 8.89 -17.31
C PRO A 283 14.34 8.26 -16.94
N LEU A 284 14.32 7.36 -15.95
CA LEU A 284 13.09 6.69 -15.46
C LEU A 284 12.06 7.67 -14.90
N ILE A 285 12.47 8.65 -14.09
CA ILE A 285 11.53 9.61 -13.49
C ILE A 285 11.15 10.69 -14.49
N SER A 286 12.10 11.14 -15.30
CA SER A 286 11.87 12.13 -16.35
C SER A 286 10.93 11.59 -17.44
N SER A 287 11.03 10.32 -17.81
CA SER A 287 10.13 9.69 -18.79
C SER A 287 8.69 9.60 -18.28
N VAL A 288 8.47 9.53 -16.97
CA VAL A 288 7.14 9.53 -16.36
C VAL A 288 6.61 10.95 -16.17
N ILE A 289 7.36 11.80 -15.47
CA ILE A 289 6.82 13.06 -14.91
C ILE A 289 7.01 14.26 -15.86
N ASN A 290 8.07 14.25 -16.65
CA ASN A 290 8.42 15.38 -17.53
C ASN A 290 7.80 15.25 -18.93
N GLN A 291 6.50 14.92 -18.95
CA GLN A 291 5.70 14.76 -20.16
C GLN A 291 4.83 15.98 -20.43
N SER A 292 4.40 16.15 -21.68
CA SER A 292 3.51 17.25 -22.06
C SER A 292 2.04 16.92 -21.83
N ASP A 293 1.71 15.64 -21.72
CA ASP A 293 0.35 15.13 -21.61
C ASP A 293 0.22 14.06 -20.51
N ASN A 294 -1.02 13.74 -20.15
CA ASN A 294 -1.37 12.77 -19.13
C ASN A 294 -2.04 11.53 -19.73
N LYS A 295 -1.51 10.35 -19.39
CA LYS A 295 -2.21 9.07 -19.55
C LYS A 295 -3.00 8.69 -18.29
N ILE A 296 -2.87 9.48 -17.23
CA ILE A 296 -3.43 9.21 -15.90
C ILE A 296 -4.16 10.45 -15.42
N ASP A 297 -5.41 10.25 -15.01
CA ASP A 297 -6.23 11.27 -14.39
C ASP A 297 -6.72 10.75 -13.03
N ILE A 298 -6.11 11.26 -11.95
CA ILE A 298 -6.45 10.88 -10.58
C ILE A 298 -7.88 11.32 -10.21
N PHE A 299 -8.36 12.44 -10.76
CA PHE A 299 -9.71 12.93 -10.50
C PHE A 299 -10.74 12.02 -11.16
N ASP A 300 -10.48 11.57 -12.39
CA ASP A 300 -11.31 10.58 -13.09
C ASP A 300 -11.29 9.21 -12.40
N ILE A 301 -10.10 8.71 -12.04
CA ILE A 301 -9.93 7.43 -11.35
C ILE A 301 -10.78 7.41 -10.08
N LEU A 302 -10.64 8.45 -9.28
CA LEU A 302 -11.38 8.61 -8.05
C LEU A 302 -12.88 8.73 -8.38
N LYS A 303 -13.31 9.68 -9.22
CA LYS A 303 -14.72 9.94 -9.54
C LYS A 303 -15.46 8.70 -10.05
N ASN A 304 -14.83 7.92 -10.93
CA ASN A 304 -15.46 6.78 -11.58
C ASN A 304 -15.28 5.46 -10.84
N GLY A 305 -14.39 5.42 -9.84
CA GLY A 305 -14.11 4.20 -9.06
C GLY A 305 -13.25 3.21 -9.85
N LYS A 306 -12.28 3.73 -10.61
CA LYS A 306 -11.30 2.93 -11.35
C LYS A 306 -10.27 2.29 -10.42
N ILE A 307 -9.34 1.52 -10.98
CA ILE A 307 -8.32 0.78 -10.24
C ILE A 307 -6.95 1.34 -10.61
N LEU A 308 -6.21 1.88 -9.65
CA LEU A 308 -4.82 2.30 -9.83
C LEU A 308 -3.89 1.34 -9.09
N ILE A 309 -2.98 0.69 -9.80
CA ILE A 309 -1.95 -0.16 -9.21
C ILE A 309 -0.60 0.52 -9.41
N ALA A 310 -0.10 1.18 -8.37
CA ALA A 310 1.21 1.83 -8.36
C ALA A 310 2.30 0.88 -7.86
N ASP A 311 3.01 0.27 -8.80
CA ASP A 311 4.19 -0.55 -8.55
C ASP A 311 5.43 0.35 -8.53
N LEU A 312 5.96 0.60 -7.33
CA LEU A 312 7.05 1.57 -7.09
C LEU A 312 8.31 0.87 -6.55
N PRO A 313 8.90 -0.09 -7.29
CA PRO A 313 9.90 -1.01 -6.76
C PRO A 313 11.17 -0.27 -6.33
N LYS A 314 11.38 -0.19 -5.01
CA LYS A 314 12.52 0.51 -4.39
C LYS A 314 13.88 0.04 -4.91
N GLY A 315 14.00 -1.25 -5.27
CA GLY A 315 15.25 -1.81 -5.80
C GLY A 315 15.66 -1.23 -7.16
N LYS A 316 14.69 -0.85 -8.01
CA LYS A 316 14.95 -0.26 -9.33
C LYS A 316 14.94 1.28 -9.28
N LEU A 317 13.97 1.85 -8.57
CA LEU A 317 13.79 3.31 -8.50
C LEU A 317 14.73 3.96 -7.49
N GLY A 318 15.17 3.25 -6.46
CA GLY A 318 15.76 3.84 -5.27
C GLY A 318 14.69 4.30 -4.27
N ASN A 319 15.09 4.36 -2.99
CA ASN A 319 14.19 4.67 -1.88
C ASN A 319 13.60 6.09 -1.98
N GLU A 320 14.43 7.06 -2.40
CA GLU A 320 14.04 8.47 -2.54
C GLU A 320 12.93 8.66 -3.58
N TYR A 321 13.11 8.09 -4.78
CA TYR A 321 12.13 8.24 -5.86
C TYR A 321 10.86 7.43 -5.64
N SER A 322 10.96 6.21 -5.10
CA SER A 322 9.79 5.42 -4.69
C SER A 322 8.94 6.18 -3.65
N ARG A 323 9.59 6.80 -2.66
CA ARG A 323 8.91 7.66 -1.69
C ARG A 323 8.29 8.91 -2.35
N LEU A 324 9.03 9.60 -3.21
CA LEU A 324 8.55 10.80 -3.90
C LEU A 324 7.28 10.51 -4.72
N LEU A 325 7.30 9.44 -5.51
CA LEU A 325 6.16 9.01 -6.33
C LEU A 325 4.97 8.56 -5.49
N GLY A 326 5.21 7.79 -4.43
CA GLY A 326 4.16 7.36 -3.50
C GLY A 326 3.50 8.56 -2.82
N THR A 327 4.29 9.50 -2.29
CA THR A 327 3.77 10.75 -1.71
C THR A 327 2.98 11.55 -2.73
N LEU A 328 3.49 11.70 -3.96
CA LEU A 328 2.80 12.41 -5.03
C LEU A 328 1.40 11.82 -5.29
N ILE A 329 1.29 10.49 -5.45
CA ILE A 329 0.02 9.80 -5.68
C ILE A 329 -0.95 10.02 -4.51
N VAL A 330 -0.50 9.80 -3.27
CA VAL A 330 -1.34 10.01 -2.07
C VAL A 330 -1.83 11.45 -1.96
N SER A 331 -0.94 12.43 -2.17
CA SER A 331 -1.30 13.85 -2.11
C SER A 331 -2.31 14.23 -3.18
N LEU A 332 -2.19 13.68 -4.39
CA LEU A 332 -3.17 13.93 -5.46
C LEU A 332 -4.54 13.34 -5.12
N PHE A 333 -4.60 12.13 -4.57
CA PHE A 333 -5.86 11.56 -4.09
C PHE A 333 -6.46 12.37 -2.94
N GLN A 334 -5.64 12.85 -2.00
CA GLN A 334 -6.11 13.70 -0.91
C GLN A 334 -6.76 14.98 -1.45
N VAL A 335 -6.11 15.66 -2.40
CA VAL A 335 -6.68 16.86 -3.02
C VAL A 335 -7.94 16.50 -3.82
N ALA A 336 -7.93 15.40 -4.59
CA ALA A 336 -9.10 14.95 -5.34
C ALA A 336 -10.29 14.60 -4.43
N ALA A 337 -10.03 14.03 -3.26
CA ALA A 337 -11.04 13.72 -2.25
C ALA A 337 -11.66 14.98 -1.66
N LEU A 338 -10.84 15.97 -1.28
CA LEU A 338 -11.33 17.26 -0.77
C LEU A 338 -12.26 17.96 -1.77
N LYS A 339 -11.99 17.84 -3.07
CA LYS A 339 -12.85 18.44 -4.10
C LYS A 339 -14.21 17.79 -4.25
N ARG A 340 -14.39 16.56 -3.76
CA ARG A 340 -15.70 15.90 -3.72
C ARG A 340 -16.66 16.56 -2.72
N GLU A 341 -16.21 17.55 -1.94
CA GLU A 341 -17.07 18.34 -1.05
C GLU A 341 -18.34 18.85 -1.76
N LYS A 342 -18.21 19.29 -3.02
CA LYS A 342 -19.34 19.78 -3.85
C LYS A 342 -20.35 18.70 -4.24
N ILE A 343 -20.02 17.41 -4.07
CA ILE A 343 -20.89 16.27 -4.35
C ILE A 343 -21.58 15.87 -3.04
N SER A 344 -22.91 15.66 -3.06
CA SER A 344 -23.63 15.13 -1.89
C SER A 344 -23.02 13.79 -1.44
N GLU A 345 -22.92 13.56 -0.13
CA GLU A 345 -22.28 12.38 0.45
C GLU A 345 -22.83 11.06 -0.13
N ALA A 346 -24.15 10.96 -0.31
CA ALA A 346 -24.81 9.77 -0.86
C ALA A 346 -24.43 9.45 -2.32
N LEU A 347 -23.92 10.43 -3.07
CA LEU A 347 -23.49 10.26 -4.46
C LEU A 347 -21.98 10.02 -4.59
N ARG A 348 -21.22 10.13 -3.49
CA ARG A 348 -19.78 9.91 -3.51
C ARG A 348 -19.51 8.41 -3.53
N LYS A 349 -18.90 7.92 -4.62
CA LYS A 349 -18.37 6.56 -4.67
C LYS A 349 -17.24 6.39 -3.66
N ASP A 350 -17.35 5.37 -2.82
CA ASP A 350 -16.27 4.96 -1.92
C ASP A 350 -15.03 4.54 -2.72
N PHE A 351 -13.85 4.85 -2.17
CA PHE A 351 -12.56 4.56 -2.81
C PHE A 351 -11.52 4.29 -1.72
N THR A 352 -10.75 3.20 -1.86
CA THR A 352 -9.72 2.78 -0.89
C THR A 352 -8.32 3.03 -1.46
N ILE A 353 -7.35 3.42 -0.65
CA ILE A 353 -5.94 3.65 -1.05
C ILE A 353 -5.03 2.75 -0.22
#